data_AF-A0A1D6MHX3-F1
#
_entry.id   AF-A0A1D6MHX3-F1
#
_cell.length_a   1.000
_cell.length_b   1.000
_cell.length_c   1.000
_cell.angle_alpha   90.00
_cell.angle_beta   90.00
_cell.angle_gamma   90.00
#
_symmetry.space_group_name_H-M   'P 1'
#
loop_
_entity.id
_entity.type
_entity.pdbx_description
1 polymer ?
#
loop_
_entity_poly.entity_id
_entity_poly.type
_entity_poly.pdbx_seq_one_letter_code
_entity_poly.pdbx_strand_id
1 'polypeptide(L)'
;MACHICPLFNLRLLLLLGAVLGNGGLGRGGGAEASDRADPDPYSILMWHDYSPPSPPLPPPDPPSPTATCEGDLHGKGDFHTRCEVSEEVELDGDVYITGNGSLVLLSGASLTCEKYGCVISANFSGEVRLSRGVRVTAGRVSLVATNITVADTVVVNTTALAGDPPDRTSGVPTGTHGDGGGHGGRGASCFVKEGQTQEDSWGGDAYAWSDLEHPWSYGSKGGSTSVEKDYGGDGGGIVWLFAEDLVMNGTVLANGGDSNEKGGGGSGGSIFIRAASMHGGGKISASGGDGLAGGGGGRVSINVFSRHDDTQIFVHGGRSSGCPDNAGAAGTLYEAVPKSLIVSNNNLSTQTDTLLLEFPNQPLWTNVFVRNRAKVAVPLLWSRVQVEGQLSLLSGAILTFGLTRYPYSEFELMAEELLMSDSTIKVFGALRMSVKMLLMWNSRMEIDGGGDSIVATSLLDASNLIVLKESSVIHSNANLGVRGQGLLNLSGDGDTIEAQHLILSLFYSIQV
;
A
#
# COMPACT_ATOMS: atom_id res chain seq x y z
N MET A 1 27.99 51.15 32.61
CA MET A 1 28.57 51.66 31.36
C MET A 1 27.40 51.80 30.39
N ALA A 2 26.80 52.99 30.39
CA ALA A 2 25.58 53.32 29.67
C ALA A 2 25.95 54.04 28.37
N CYS A 3 25.27 53.75 27.28
CA CYS A 3 25.15 54.70 26.19
C CYS A 3 23.75 54.61 25.57
N HIS A 4 23.08 55.76 25.64
CA HIS A 4 21.84 56.10 24.97
C HIS A 4 21.97 56.00 23.46
N ILE A 5 20.85 55.76 22.76
CA ILE A 5 20.24 56.69 21.79
C ILE A 5 18.81 56.22 21.49
N CYS A 6 17.86 57.14 21.65
CA CYS A 6 16.48 57.10 21.16
C CYS A 6 16.41 58.12 20.00
N PRO A 7 15.49 58.02 19.04
CA PRO A 7 14.22 58.73 19.23
C PRO A 7 12.96 58.04 18.67
N LEU A 8 11.89 58.28 19.43
CA LEU A 8 10.44 58.34 19.13
C LEU A 8 10.01 58.58 17.66
N PHE A 9 8.98 57.85 17.20
CA PHE A 9 7.85 58.43 16.46
C PHE A 9 6.55 57.63 16.64
N ASN A 10 5.44 58.36 16.56
CA ASN A 10 4.13 58.11 17.17
C ASN A 10 3.23 57.03 16.54
N LEU A 11 2.49 56.40 17.46
CA LEU A 11 1.20 55.70 17.37
C LEU A 11 0.16 56.38 16.44
N ARG A 12 -0.53 55.61 15.57
CA ARG A 12 -2.00 55.67 15.37
C ARG A 12 -2.55 54.40 14.69
N LEU A 13 -3.38 53.71 15.45
CA LEU A 13 -4.32 52.64 15.12
C LEU A 13 -5.48 53.19 14.27
N LEU A 14 -5.89 52.51 13.19
CA LEU A 14 -7.20 52.73 12.56
C LEU A 14 -7.87 51.39 12.23
N LEU A 15 -8.90 51.06 13.00
CA LEU A 15 -9.96 50.13 12.64
C LEU A 15 -10.92 50.81 11.65
N LEU A 16 -11.37 50.08 10.63
CA LEU A 16 -12.53 50.44 9.82
C LEU A 16 -13.48 49.24 9.72
N LEU A 17 -14.50 49.25 10.58
CA LEU A 17 -15.77 48.58 10.35
C LEU A 17 -16.61 49.42 9.37
N GLY A 18 -17.23 48.75 8.40
CA GLY A 18 -18.28 49.34 7.56
C GLY A 18 -19.37 48.31 7.30
N ALA A 19 -20.41 48.32 8.13
CA ALA A 19 -21.69 47.68 7.85
C ALA A 19 -22.62 48.72 7.21
N VAL A 20 -23.26 48.38 6.09
CA VAL A 20 -24.46 49.07 5.59
C VAL A 20 -25.49 48.02 5.19
N LEU A 21 -26.69 48.18 5.74
CA LEU A 21 -27.90 47.40 5.55
C LEU A 21 -28.69 47.85 4.31
N GLY A 22 -29.40 46.89 3.70
CA GLY A 22 -30.74 47.09 3.14
C GLY A 22 -30.86 47.10 1.62
N ASN A 23 -31.51 46.10 1.02
CA ASN A 23 -32.96 46.11 0.76
C ASN A 23 -33.42 44.79 0.13
N GLY A 24 -34.65 44.37 0.44
CA GLY A 24 -35.27 43.16 -0.10
C GLY A 24 -35.90 43.34 -1.48
N GLY A 25 -36.12 42.21 -2.17
CA GLY A 25 -36.93 42.11 -3.38
C GLY A 25 -37.12 40.65 -3.81
N LEU A 26 -38.35 40.16 -3.72
CA LEU A 26 -38.77 38.88 -4.32
C LEU A 26 -38.70 38.94 -5.85
N GLY A 27 -38.23 37.87 -6.48
CA GLY A 27 -38.34 37.64 -7.93
C GLY A 27 -38.30 36.15 -8.25
N ARG A 28 -39.42 35.63 -8.78
CA ARG A 28 -39.64 34.26 -9.23
C ARG A 28 -39.13 34.08 -10.67
N GLY A 29 -38.47 32.96 -10.96
CA GLY A 29 -38.59 32.24 -12.24
C GLY A 29 -37.49 32.46 -13.28
N GLY A 30 -37.13 31.36 -13.95
CA GLY A 30 -36.42 31.35 -15.23
C GLY A 30 -35.04 30.71 -15.16
N GLY A 31 -34.90 29.53 -15.77
CA GLY A 31 -33.60 28.88 -15.94
C GLY A 31 -32.67 29.69 -16.85
N ALA A 32 -31.38 29.45 -16.69
CA ALA A 32 -30.35 29.80 -17.66
C ALA A 32 -29.22 28.79 -17.52
N GLU A 33 -28.90 28.15 -18.65
CA GLU A 33 -27.57 27.62 -18.92
C GLU A 33 -26.52 28.68 -18.54
N ALA A 34 -25.48 28.27 -17.82
CA ALA A 34 -24.28 29.05 -17.65
C ALA A 34 -23.08 28.11 -17.85
N SER A 35 -22.59 28.11 -19.09
CA SER A 35 -21.17 27.96 -19.35
C SER A 35 -20.44 29.03 -18.56
N ASP A 36 -19.55 28.63 -17.66
CA ASP A 36 -18.32 29.38 -17.42
C ASP A 36 -17.19 28.39 -17.18
N ARG A 37 -16.30 28.35 -18.17
CA ARG A 37 -14.94 27.82 -18.08
C ARG A 37 -14.21 28.62 -17.00
N ALA A 38 -14.09 28.05 -15.82
CA ALA A 38 -12.94 28.31 -14.98
C ALA A 38 -11.88 27.28 -15.36
N ASP A 39 -10.74 27.73 -15.87
CA ASP A 39 -9.55 26.88 -15.92
C ASP A 39 -9.31 26.32 -14.51
N PRO A 40 -9.06 25.01 -14.36
CA PRO A 40 -8.82 24.45 -13.04
C PRO A 40 -7.56 25.11 -12.47
N ASP A 41 -7.71 25.75 -11.31
CA ASP A 41 -6.60 26.37 -10.59
C ASP A 41 -5.53 25.30 -10.32
N PRO A 42 -4.30 25.41 -10.88
CA PRO A 42 -3.24 24.42 -10.69
C PRO A 42 -2.82 24.28 -9.21
N TYR A 43 -3.22 25.22 -8.35
CA TYR A 43 -3.05 25.12 -6.90
C TYR A 43 -4.14 24.31 -6.19
N SER A 44 -5.23 23.92 -6.85
CA SER A 44 -6.27 23.07 -6.22
C SER A 44 -5.78 21.65 -5.91
N ILE A 45 -4.78 21.15 -6.64
CA ILE A 45 -4.07 19.90 -6.29
C ILE A 45 -3.09 20.10 -5.12
N LEU A 46 -2.59 21.32 -4.92
CA LEU A 46 -1.60 21.68 -3.90
C LEU A 46 -2.23 22.15 -2.56
N MET A 47 -3.52 22.49 -2.56
CA MET A 47 -4.25 22.95 -1.37
C MET A 47 -4.77 21.82 -0.47
N TRP A 48 -4.51 20.55 -0.80
CA TRP A 48 -4.65 19.45 0.15
C TRP A 48 -3.40 19.39 1.01
N HIS A 49 -3.35 20.24 2.04
CA HIS A 49 -2.54 19.93 3.21
C HIS A 49 -2.92 18.52 3.69
N ASP A 50 -1.90 17.72 3.98
CA ASP A 50 -1.99 16.35 4.50
C ASP A 50 -2.82 15.39 3.64
N TYR A 51 -2.25 14.90 2.53
CA TYR A 51 -2.69 13.63 1.93
C TYR A 51 -2.23 12.45 2.80
N SER A 52 -2.61 12.47 4.08
CA SER A 52 -2.59 11.32 4.95
C SER A 52 -4.00 10.73 4.89
N PRO A 53 -4.25 9.68 4.08
CA PRO A 53 -5.50 8.93 4.19
C PRO A 53 -5.75 8.62 5.66
N PRO A 54 -6.96 8.91 6.17
CA PRO A 54 -7.24 8.81 7.60
C PRO A 54 -6.96 7.38 8.07
N SER A 55 -6.29 7.26 9.22
CA SER A 55 -6.16 5.98 9.92
C SER A 55 -7.57 5.44 10.22
N PRO A 56 -7.87 4.17 9.91
CA PRO A 56 -9.13 3.61 10.31
C PRO A 56 -9.21 3.55 11.85
N PRO A 57 -10.41 3.67 12.42
CA PRO A 57 -10.62 3.59 13.86
C PRO A 57 -10.33 2.17 14.36
N LEU A 58 -9.56 1.95 15.42
CA LEU A 58 -9.19 0.61 15.91
C LEU A 58 -10.30 -0.46 15.78
N PRO A 59 -9.95 -1.72 15.45
CA PRO A 59 -10.93 -2.79 15.26
C PRO A 59 -11.81 -2.92 16.52
N PRO A 60 -13.13 -3.08 16.35
CA PRO A 60 -14.02 -3.28 17.48
C PRO A 60 -13.61 -4.55 18.24
N PRO A 61 -13.65 -4.55 19.58
CA PRO A 61 -13.37 -5.75 20.35
C PRO A 61 -14.41 -6.82 20.02
N ASP A 62 -13.96 -8.07 19.97
CA ASP A 62 -14.85 -9.21 19.84
C ASP A 62 -15.88 -9.20 20.99
N PRO A 63 -17.13 -9.65 20.75
CA PRO A 63 -18.19 -9.64 21.75
C PRO A 63 -17.80 -10.45 23.01
N PRO A 64 -18.26 -10.04 24.20
CA PRO A 64 -17.76 -10.52 25.49
C PRO A 64 -18.18 -11.95 25.86
N SER A 65 -19.12 -12.57 25.14
CA SER A 65 -19.58 -13.94 25.38
C SER A 65 -19.57 -14.75 24.09
N PRO A 66 -19.04 -16.00 24.10
CA PRO A 66 -19.12 -16.87 22.94
C PRO A 66 -20.59 -17.08 22.57
N THR A 67 -20.91 -16.83 21.31
CA THR A 67 -22.27 -17.01 20.79
C THR A 67 -22.55 -18.46 20.39
N ALA A 68 -21.50 -19.27 20.28
CA ALA A 68 -21.57 -20.60 19.69
C ALA A 68 -21.29 -21.73 20.68
N THR A 69 -21.73 -22.92 20.29
CA THR A 69 -21.50 -24.22 20.90
C THR A 69 -20.97 -25.18 19.83
N CYS A 70 -20.16 -26.16 20.25
CA CYS A 70 -19.60 -27.14 19.30
C CYS A 70 -20.70 -27.98 18.63
N GLU A 71 -21.60 -28.57 19.43
CA GLU A 71 -22.64 -29.47 18.92
C GLU A 71 -23.78 -28.73 18.20
N GLY A 72 -24.16 -27.54 18.70
CA GLY A 72 -25.27 -26.77 18.16
C GLY A 72 -24.92 -26.01 16.90
N ASP A 73 -23.91 -25.14 16.97
CA ASP A 73 -23.63 -24.18 15.90
C ASP A 73 -22.62 -24.72 14.87
N LEU A 74 -21.68 -25.56 15.30
CA LEU A 74 -20.68 -26.16 14.40
C LEU A 74 -21.01 -27.60 13.98
N HIS A 75 -22.17 -28.13 14.39
CA HIS A 75 -22.57 -29.53 14.18
C HIS A 75 -21.45 -30.53 14.50
N GLY A 76 -20.58 -30.18 15.46
CA GLY A 76 -19.41 -30.93 15.85
C GLY A 76 -19.69 -31.92 16.96
N LYS A 77 -18.66 -32.64 17.39
CA LYS A 77 -18.70 -33.53 18.55
C LYS A 77 -17.78 -33.00 19.65
N GLY A 78 -18.28 -32.99 20.88
CA GLY A 78 -17.53 -32.55 22.06
C GLY A 78 -17.83 -31.11 22.45
N ASP A 79 -16.85 -30.43 23.04
CA ASP A 79 -17.01 -29.08 23.58
C ASP A 79 -15.75 -28.22 23.34
N PHE A 80 -15.89 -26.91 23.55
CA PHE A 80 -14.76 -25.97 23.38
C PHE A 80 -13.76 -25.99 24.55
N HIS A 81 -14.06 -26.71 25.63
CA HIS A 81 -13.18 -26.79 26.81
C HIS A 81 -12.14 -27.90 26.70
N THR A 82 -12.48 -28.96 25.99
CA THR A 82 -11.65 -30.14 25.80
C THR A 82 -11.26 -30.26 24.34
N ARG A 83 -12.21 -30.63 23.48
CA ARG A 83 -11.99 -30.87 22.06
C ARG A 83 -13.32 -30.81 21.30
N CYS A 84 -13.37 -29.94 20.30
CA CYS A 84 -14.46 -29.87 19.34
C CYS A 84 -14.00 -30.42 18.00
N GLU A 85 -14.65 -31.48 17.52
CA GLU A 85 -14.37 -32.09 16.22
C GLU A 85 -15.51 -31.84 15.24
N VAL A 86 -15.19 -31.17 14.12
CA VAL A 86 -16.15 -30.89 13.05
C VAL A 86 -15.79 -31.77 11.86
N SER A 87 -16.70 -32.65 11.44
CA SER A 87 -16.52 -33.56 10.29
C SER A 87 -17.43 -33.25 9.10
N GLU A 88 -18.37 -32.33 9.27
CA GLU A 88 -19.41 -32.03 8.29
C GLU A 88 -19.18 -30.66 7.65
N GLU A 89 -19.96 -30.40 6.61
CA GLU A 89 -20.06 -29.07 6.01
C GLU A 89 -21.10 -28.26 6.79
N VAL A 90 -20.69 -27.10 7.30
CA VAL A 90 -21.53 -26.24 8.14
C VAL A 90 -21.65 -24.87 7.48
N GLU A 91 -22.88 -24.49 7.14
CA GLU A 91 -23.23 -23.17 6.67
C GLU A 91 -23.75 -22.34 7.86
N LEU A 92 -23.08 -21.23 8.14
CA LEU A 92 -23.37 -20.36 9.28
C LEU A 92 -24.30 -19.23 8.84
N ASP A 93 -25.36 -19.01 9.61
CA ASP A 93 -26.34 -17.95 9.35
C ASP A 93 -25.86 -16.54 9.72
N GLY A 94 -24.71 -16.39 10.37
CA GLY A 94 -24.18 -15.10 10.79
C GLY A 94 -22.84 -15.21 11.50
N ASP A 95 -22.44 -14.12 12.15
CA ASP A 95 -21.16 -14.03 12.83
C ASP A 95 -21.05 -15.05 13.96
N VAL A 96 -19.93 -15.76 14.00
CA VAL A 96 -19.60 -16.76 15.01
C VAL A 96 -18.31 -16.36 15.72
N TYR A 97 -18.43 -16.21 17.04
CA TYR A 97 -17.32 -15.95 17.94
C TYR A 97 -17.18 -17.11 18.92
N ILE A 98 -16.08 -17.84 18.82
CA ILE A 98 -15.78 -19.03 19.59
C ILE A 98 -14.62 -18.73 20.54
N THR A 99 -14.82 -19.04 21.82
CA THR A 99 -13.77 -18.99 22.83
C THR A 99 -13.76 -20.30 23.62
N GLY A 100 -12.57 -20.85 23.84
CA GLY A 100 -12.42 -22.13 24.54
C GLY A 100 -11.01 -22.33 25.08
N ASN A 101 -10.84 -23.20 26.08
CA ASN A 101 -9.52 -23.62 26.56
C ASN A 101 -9.06 -24.96 25.95
N GLY A 102 -9.91 -25.59 25.15
CA GLY A 102 -9.65 -26.86 24.47
C GLY A 102 -8.98 -26.70 23.10
N SER A 103 -9.35 -27.58 22.17
CA SER A 103 -8.87 -27.57 20.78
C SER A 103 -10.03 -27.65 19.79
N LEU A 104 -9.87 -27.03 18.62
CA LEU A 104 -10.79 -27.11 17.50
C LEU A 104 -10.14 -27.90 16.36
N VAL A 105 -10.78 -28.99 15.93
CA VAL A 105 -10.26 -29.87 14.88
C VAL A 105 -11.30 -29.99 13.78
N LEU A 106 -11.02 -29.38 12.63
CA LEU A 106 -11.78 -29.62 11.41
C LEU A 106 -11.17 -30.84 10.72
N LEU A 107 -11.96 -31.90 10.61
CA LEU A 107 -11.57 -33.18 10.03
C LEU A 107 -11.58 -33.10 8.49
N SER A 108 -11.04 -34.14 7.85
CA SER A 108 -10.83 -34.11 6.41
C SER A 108 -12.15 -33.90 5.65
N GLY A 109 -12.19 -32.90 4.77
CA GLY A 109 -13.36 -32.54 3.98
C GLY A 109 -14.44 -31.72 4.71
N ALA A 110 -14.24 -31.37 5.98
CA ALA A 110 -15.17 -30.49 6.70
C ALA A 110 -15.13 -29.05 6.14
N SER A 111 -16.23 -28.31 6.27
CA SER A 111 -16.26 -26.90 5.89
C SER A 111 -16.99 -26.05 6.93
N LEU A 112 -16.53 -24.82 7.11
CA LEU A 112 -17.21 -23.78 7.88
C LEU A 112 -17.36 -22.56 6.98
N THR A 113 -18.58 -22.27 6.54
CA THR A 113 -18.82 -21.24 5.53
C THR A 113 -19.86 -20.23 5.99
N CYS A 114 -19.55 -18.95 5.84
CA CYS A 114 -20.49 -17.84 5.96
C CYS A 114 -20.28 -16.88 4.79
N GLU A 115 -21.05 -17.04 3.72
CA GLU A 115 -20.87 -16.28 2.47
C GLU A 115 -21.54 -14.89 2.49
N LYS A 116 -21.85 -14.36 3.67
CA LYS A 116 -22.34 -12.99 3.83
C LYS A 116 -21.15 -12.03 3.88
N TYR A 117 -21.26 -10.91 3.15
CA TYR A 117 -20.26 -9.84 3.16
C TYR A 117 -19.94 -9.40 4.60
N GLY A 118 -18.66 -9.40 4.96
CA GLY A 118 -18.20 -9.01 6.29
C GLY A 118 -18.47 -10.01 7.40
N CYS A 119 -19.06 -11.18 7.12
CA CYS A 119 -19.35 -12.19 8.13
C CYS A 119 -18.08 -12.66 8.84
N VAL A 120 -18.17 -12.83 10.16
CA VAL A 120 -17.01 -13.14 11.00
C VAL A 120 -17.03 -14.59 11.48
N ILE A 121 -15.91 -15.29 11.28
CA ILE A 121 -15.59 -16.55 11.97
C ILE A 121 -14.35 -16.29 12.83
N SER A 122 -14.54 -16.09 14.13
CA SER A 122 -13.47 -15.90 15.11
C SER A 122 -13.39 -17.11 16.03
N ALA A 123 -12.20 -17.71 16.15
CA ALA A 123 -11.95 -18.84 17.04
C ALA A 123 -10.70 -18.58 17.87
N ASN A 124 -10.88 -18.55 19.19
CA ASN A 124 -9.80 -18.32 20.15
C ASN A 124 -9.73 -19.50 21.13
N PHE A 125 -8.65 -20.28 21.01
CA PHE A 125 -8.38 -21.46 21.81
C PHE A 125 -7.04 -21.35 22.53
N SER A 126 -6.91 -21.89 23.73
CA SER A 126 -5.58 -22.07 24.34
C SER A 126 -4.86 -23.33 23.86
N GLY A 127 -5.56 -24.28 23.23
CA GLY A 127 -4.97 -25.51 22.70
C GLY A 127 -4.57 -25.41 21.23
N GLU A 128 -5.02 -26.36 20.42
CA GLU A 128 -4.74 -26.45 18.99
C GLU A 128 -5.95 -26.04 18.15
N VAL A 129 -5.70 -25.34 17.02
CA VAL A 129 -6.64 -25.23 15.90
C VAL A 129 -6.07 -26.00 14.71
N ARG A 130 -6.70 -27.12 14.36
CA ARG A 130 -6.22 -28.03 13.31
C ARG A 130 -7.18 -28.08 12.14
N LEU A 131 -6.74 -27.59 10.99
CA LEU A 131 -7.44 -27.70 9.72
C LEU A 131 -6.83 -28.88 8.94
N SER A 132 -7.55 -30.00 8.87
CA SER A 132 -7.10 -31.20 8.17
C SER A 132 -7.29 -31.09 6.65
N ARG A 133 -6.75 -32.04 5.87
CA ARG A 133 -6.81 -32.00 4.40
C ARG A 133 -8.22 -31.84 3.84
N GLY A 134 -8.38 -31.01 2.83
CA GLY A 134 -9.65 -30.72 2.16
C GLY A 134 -10.58 -29.80 2.96
N VAL A 135 -10.15 -29.24 4.10
CA VAL A 135 -10.97 -28.30 4.86
C VAL A 135 -11.11 -26.96 4.14
N ARG A 136 -12.32 -26.40 4.17
CA ARG A 136 -12.62 -25.07 3.61
C ARG A 136 -13.24 -24.18 4.68
N VAL A 137 -12.60 -23.05 4.96
CA VAL A 137 -13.14 -22.01 5.85
C VAL A 137 -13.39 -20.76 5.02
N THR A 138 -14.65 -20.34 4.91
CA THR A 138 -15.03 -19.19 4.07
C THR A 138 -15.81 -18.17 4.89
N ALA A 139 -15.35 -16.92 4.95
CA ALA A 139 -16.05 -15.83 5.61
C ALA A 139 -15.55 -14.46 5.12
N GLY A 140 -16.20 -13.36 5.50
CA GLY A 140 -15.65 -12.03 5.29
C GLY A 140 -14.42 -11.76 6.16
N ARG A 141 -14.42 -12.24 7.40
CA ARG A 141 -13.28 -12.20 8.33
C ARG A 141 -13.07 -13.55 8.97
N VAL A 142 -11.85 -14.07 8.91
CA VAL A 142 -11.43 -15.28 9.62
C VAL A 142 -10.33 -14.93 10.60
N SER A 143 -10.55 -15.18 11.90
CA SER A 143 -9.56 -14.92 12.95
C SER A 143 -9.35 -16.19 13.76
N LEU A 144 -8.17 -16.80 13.64
CA LEU A 144 -7.81 -18.01 14.37
C LEU A 144 -6.69 -17.70 15.35
N VAL A 145 -6.93 -17.97 16.62
CA VAL A 145 -5.97 -17.80 17.73
C VAL A 145 -5.84 -19.13 18.45
N ALA A 146 -4.62 -19.66 18.54
CA ALA A 146 -4.33 -20.91 19.23
C ALA A 146 -2.90 -20.93 19.78
N THR A 147 -2.53 -21.93 20.59
CA THR A 147 -1.11 -22.20 20.83
C THR A 147 -0.49 -22.81 19.58
N ASN A 148 -1.17 -23.79 18.98
CA ASN A 148 -0.73 -24.44 17.75
C ASN A 148 -1.79 -24.28 16.65
N ILE A 149 -1.40 -23.75 15.50
CA ILE A 149 -2.26 -23.72 14.32
C ILE A 149 -1.65 -24.61 13.25
N THR A 150 -2.42 -25.57 12.77
CA THR A 150 -2.02 -26.41 11.63
C THR A 150 -2.97 -26.18 10.46
N VAL A 151 -2.43 -25.61 9.38
CA VAL A 151 -3.10 -25.49 8.09
C VAL A 151 -2.51 -26.55 7.15
N ALA A 152 -3.13 -27.72 7.08
CA ALA A 152 -2.64 -28.83 6.27
C ALA A 152 -2.62 -28.51 4.77
N ASP A 153 -1.93 -29.35 4.00
CA ASP A 153 -2.00 -29.30 2.54
C ASP A 153 -3.46 -29.41 2.07
N THR A 154 -3.80 -28.76 0.96
CA THR A 154 -5.16 -28.65 0.38
C THR A 154 -6.21 -27.88 1.20
N VAL A 155 -5.88 -27.39 2.40
CA VAL A 155 -6.77 -26.49 3.16
C VAL A 155 -6.90 -25.15 2.44
N VAL A 156 -8.10 -24.59 2.43
CA VAL A 156 -8.36 -23.23 1.93
C VAL A 156 -9.08 -22.41 2.99
N VAL A 157 -8.41 -21.38 3.49
CA VAL A 157 -9.02 -20.28 4.26
C VAL A 157 -9.27 -19.15 3.29
N ASN A 158 -10.53 -18.87 2.99
CA ASN A 158 -10.93 -17.99 1.89
C ASN A 158 -11.81 -16.83 2.37
N THR A 159 -11.33 -15.61 2.18
CA THR A 159 -12.10 -14.39 2.36
C THR A 159 -12.14 -13.56 1.08
N THR A 160 -11.89 -14.19 -0.07
CA THR A 160 -11.88 -13.53 -1.39
C THR A 160 -13.26 -12.95 -1.70
N ALA A 161 -13.30 -11.69 -2.14
CA ALA A 161 -14.54 -11.00 -2.54
C ALA A 161 -15.64 -10.95 -1.45
N LEU A 162 -15.29 -11.10 -0.17
CA LEU A 162 -16.24 -11.12 0.95
C LEU A 162 -16.07 -9.94 1.91
N ALA A 163 -15.45 -8.84 1.45
CA ALA A 163 -15.33 -7.61 2.22
C ALA A 163 -16.68 -7.16 2.81
N GLY A 164 -16.66 -6.79 4.09
CA GLY A 164 -17.77 -6.08 4.71
C GLY A 164 -17.72 -4.58 4.42
N ASP A 165 -18.59 -3.83 5.10
CA ASP A 165 -18.54 -2.38 5.04
C ASP A 165 -17.20 -1.87 5.61
N PRO A 166 -16.44 -1.04 4.87
CA PRO A 166 -15.20 -0.49 5.39
C PRO A 166 -15.51 0.46 6.56
N PRO A 167 -14.61 0.56 7.56
CA PRO A 167 -14.70 1.61 8.57
C PRO A 167 -14.79 3.01 7.93
N ASP A 168 -15.43 3.95 8.64
CA ASP A 168 -15.61 5.32 8.15
C ASP A 168 -14.30 5.90 7.60
N ARG A 169 -14.38 6.50 6.40
CA ARG A 169 -13.27 7.14 5.68
C ARG A 169 -12.16 6.21 5.18
N THR A 170 -12.33 4.88 5.25
CA THR A 170 -11.34 3.91 4.77
C THR A 170 -11.84 3.09 3.59
N SER A 171 -12.25 3.81 2.55
CA SER A 171 -12.75 3.22 1.32
C SER A 171 -11.94 3.70 0.13
N GLY A 172 -11.42 2.75 -0.62
CA GLY A 172 -10.85 2.95 -1.95
C GLY A 172 -11.85 2.58 -3.04
N VAL A 173 -13.14 2.85 -2.86
CA VAL A 173 -14.13 2.67 -3.94
C VAL A 173 -14.01 3.86 -4.90
N PRO A 174 -13.75 3.64 -6.19
CA PRO A 174 -13.64 4.73 -7.15
C PRO A 174 -14.99 5.43 -7.37
N THR A 175 -14.93 6.72 -7.67
CA THR A 175 -16.13 7.53 -7.97
C THR A 175 -16.38 7.62 -9.47
N GLY A 176 -17.64 7.58 -9.88
CA GLY A 176 -18.05 7.76 -11.28
C GLY A 176 -18.47 6.45 -11.95
N THR A 177 -18.52 6.44 -13.28
CA THR A 177 -19.07 5.33 -14.08
C THR A 177 -18.09 4.82 -15.14
N HIS A 178 -16.80 4.77 -14.82
CA HIS A 178 -15.76 4.36 -15.78
C HIS A 178 -15.28 2.92 -15.57
N GLY A 179 -15.84 2.19 -14.60
CA GLY A 179 -15.39 0.83 -14.28
C GLY A 179 -13.95 0.76 -13.76
N ASP A 180 -13.54 1.75 -12.97
CA ASP A 180 -12.21 1.83 -12.38
C ASP A 180 -12.02 0.74 -11.29
N GLY A 181 -10.78 0.32 -11.03
CA GLY A 181 -10.48 -0.69 -10.01
C GLY A 181 -10.56 -0.12 -8.59
N GLY A 182 -10.89 -0.97 -7.61
CA GLY A 182 -10.83 -0.62 -6.19
C GLY A 182 -9.38 -0.45 -5.70
N GLY A 183 -9.12 0.43 -4.73
CA GLY A 183 -7.81 0.59 -4.07
C GLY A 183 -7.79 0.02 -2.65
N HIS A 184 -6.62 -0.33 -2.11
CA HIS A 184 -6.43 -0.63 -0.67
C HIS A 184 -4.95 -0.50 -0.27
N GLY A 185 -4.14 -1.55 -0.45
CA GLY A 185 -2.69 -1.50 -0.24
C GLY A 185 -1.96 -0.78 -1.36
N GLY A 186 -2.40 -1.03 -2.60
CA GLY A 186 -2.10 -0.24 -3.80
C GLY A 186 -3.36 0.46 -4.32
N ARG A 187 -3.18 1.47 -5.17
CA ARG A 187 -4.29 2.07 -5.91
C ARG A 187 -4.86 1.11 -6.95
N GLY A 188 -6.17 1.23 -7.19
CA GLY A 188 -6.82 0.57 -8.33
C GLY A 188 -6.47 1.28 -9.64
N ALA A 189 -6.44 0.55 -10.75
CA ALA A 189 -6.19 1.14 -12.05
C ALA A 189 -7.42 1.94 -12.54
N SER A 190 -7.19 2.88 -13.45
CA SER A 190 -8.24 3.46 -14.30
C SER A 190 -7.83 3.30 -15.75
N CYS A 191 -8.76 2.90 -16.61
CA CYS A 191 -8.57 2.90 -18.06
C CYS A 191 -9.19 4.13 -18.73
N PHE A 192 -9.75 5.04 -17.93
CA PHE A 192 -10.28 6.30 -18.41
C PHE A 192 -9.27 7.42 -18.11
N VAL A 193 -8.84 8.13 -19.15
CA VAL A 193 -7.92 9.26 -19.03
C VAL A 193 -8.67 10.52 -19.45
N LYS A 194 -8.76 11.50 -18.56
CA LYS A 194 -9.42 12.78 -18.87
C LYS A 194 -8.59 13.57 -19.89
N GLU A 195 -9.27 14.42 -20.66
CA GLU A 195 -8.61 15.31 -21.61
C GLU A 195 -7.57 16.20 -20.89
N GLY A 196 -6.35 16.24 -21.41
CA GLY A 196 -5.23 16.98 -20.81
C GLY A 196 -4.44 16.23 -19.73
N GLN A 197 -4.86 15.02 -19.34
CA GLN A 197 -4.13 14.16 -18.41
C GLN A 197 -3.38 13.02 -19.13
N THR A 198 -2.41 12.43 -18.44
CA THR A 198 -1.76 11.19 -18.89
C THR A 198 -2.28 10.00 -18.09
N GLN A 199 -1.95 8.78 -18.54
CA GLN A 199 -2.32 7.56 -17.81
C GLN A 199 -1.71 7.50 -16.41
N GLU A 200 -0.54 8.11 -16.18
CA GLU A 200 0.10 8.20 -14.86
C GLU A 200 -0.69 9.13 -13.91
N ASP A 201 -1.48 10.05 -14.46
CA ASP A 201 -2.31 10.98 -13.71
C ASP A 201 -3.73 10.43 -13.45
N SER A 202 -4.03 9.21 -13.89
CA SER A 202 -5.35 8.57 -13.76
C SER A 202 -5.27 7.26 -13.00
N TRP A 203 -6.00 7.19 -11.89
CA TRP A 203 -6.14 6.02 -11.04
C TRP A 203 -7.61 5.83 -10.64
N GLY A 204 -7.94 4.62 -10.23
CA GLY A 204 -9.26 4.27 -9.69
C GLY A 204 -9.34 4.61 -8.21
N GLY A 205 -9.65 3.60 -7.41
CA GLY A 205 -9.70 3.72 -5.95
C GLY A 205 -8.33 4.04 -5.34
N ASP A 206 -8.30 4.93 -4.35
CA ASP A 206 -7.06 5.26 -3.65
C ASP A 206 -6.66 4.18 -2.61
N ALA A 207 -5.38 4.17 -2.24
CA ALA A 207 -4.87 3.38 -1.13
C ALA A 207 -5.27 4.00 0.23
N TYR A 208 -5.48 3.16 1.24
CA TYR A 208 -5.83 3.58 2.59
C TYR A 208 -5.25 2.62 3.65
N ALA A 209 -5.48 2.91 4.93
CA ALA A 209 -4.97 2.15 6.06
C ALA A 209 -3.44 1.98 6.07
N TRP A 210 -2.71 3.05 5.67
CA TRP A 210 -1.25 3.06 5.70
C TRP A 210 -0.69 2.91 7.12
N SER A 211 -1.33 3.55 8.10
CA SER A 211 -0.95 3.49 9.51
C SER A 211 -1.08 2.10 10.14
N ASP A 212 -1.83 1.19 9.52
CA ASP A 212 -1.97 -0.20 9.97
C ASP A 212 -1.10 -1.18 9.19
N LEU A 213 -0.06 -0.70 8.49
CA LEU A 213 0.86 -1.56 7.75
C LEU A 213 1.39 -2.75 8.57
N GLU A 214 1.70 -2.51 9.85
CA GLU A 214 2.20 -3.55 10.77
C GLU A 214 1.09 -4.49 11.26
N HIS A 215 -0.14 -4.01 11.37
CA HIS A 215 -1.29 -4.73 11.93
C HIS A 215 -2.53 -4.58 11.01
N PRO A 216 -2.48 -5.07 9.76
CA PRO A 216 -3.50 -4.78 8.77
C PRO A 216 -4.83 -5.41 9.15
N TRP A 217 -5.89 -4.61 9.11
CA TRP A 217 -7.20 -5.00 9.61
C TRP A 217 -8.38 -4.42 8.83
N SER A 218 -8.11 -3.74 7.70
CA SER A 218 -9.17 -3.20 6.86
C SER A 218 -9.59 -4.20 5.78
N TYR A 219 -10.88 -4.21 5.46
CA TYR A 219 -11.37 -4.86 4.24
C TYR A 219 -10.79 -4.17 3.01
N GLY A 220 -10.68 -4.92 1.91
CA GLY A 220 -10.53 -4.34 0.58
C GLY A 220 -11.81 -3.64 0.15
N SER A 221 -11.69 -2.81 -0.88
CA SER A 221 -12.79 -2.03 -1.46
C SER A 221 -13.33 -2.67 -2.74
N LYS A 222 -14.57 -2.33 -3.06
CA LYS A 222 -15.16 -2.68 -4.35
C LYS A 222 -14.54 -1.89 -5.49
N GLY A 223 -14.52 -2.49 -6.68
CA GLY A 223 -14.30 -1.77 -7.94
C GLY A 223 -15.52 -0.93 -8.34
N GLY A 224 -15.32 -0.01 -9.29
CA GLY A 224 -16.36 0.83 -9.85
C GLY A 224 -17.18 0.12 -10.92
N SER A 225 -18.37 0.64 -11.20
CA SER A 225 -19.24 0.16 -12.28
C SER A 225 -19.18 1.09 -13.49
N THR A 226 -19.51 0.61 -14.68
CA THR A 226 -19.78 1.47 -15.85
C THR A 226 -21.24 1.93 -15.95
N SER A 227 -22.08 1.62 -14.95
CA SER A 227 -23.51 1.94 -14.91
C SER A 227 -23.94 2.42 -13.53
N VAL A 228 -24.85 3.39 -13.49
CA VAL A 228 -25.48 3.88 -12.25
C VAL A 228 -26.63 2.96 -11.81
N GLU A 229 -27.24 2.23 -12.74
CA GLU A 229 -28.44 1.41 -12.47
C GLU A 229 -28.10 0.04 -11.88
N LYS A 230 -26.92 -0.49 -12.25
CA LYS A 230 -26.45 -1.80 -11.81
C LYS A 230 -24.97 -1.75 -11.47
N ASP A 231 -24.64 -2.36 -10.34
CA ASP A 231 -23.27 -2.56 -9.93
C ASP A 231 -22.66 -3.78 -10.65
N TYR A 232 -21.49 -3.58 -11.23
CA TYR A 232 -20.68 -4.59 -11.91
C TYR A 232 -19.26 -4.66 -11.33
N GLY A 233 -18.94 -3.83 -10.33
CA GLY A 233 -17.64 -3.82 -9.68
C GLY A 233 -17.39 -5.13 -8.93
N GLY A 234 -16.15 -5.61 -8.98
CA GLY A 234 -15.73 -6.74 -8.17
C GLY A 234 -15.69 -6.35 -6.69
N ASP A 235 -16.09 -7.26 -5.81
CA ASP A 235 -16.09 -7.01 -4.36
C ASP A 235 -14.68 -7.02 -3.76
N GLY A 236 -14.50 -6.31 -2.65
CA GLY A 236 -13.20 -6.25 -1.96
C GLY A 236 -12.83 -7.55 -1.26
N GLY A 237 -11.53 -7.76 -1.03
CA GLY A 237 -11.03 -8.87 -0.22
C GLY A 237 -11.32 -8.72 1.27
N GLY A 238 -11.53 -9.84 1.95
CA GLY A 238 -11.80 -9.92 3.38
C GLY A 238 -10.58 -9.75 4.30
N ILE A 239 -10.69 -10.22 5.54
CA ILE A 239 -9.61 -10.15 6.55
C ILE A 239 -9.26 -11.54 7.05
N VAL A 240 -7.97 -11.87 7.11
CA VAL A 240 -7.50 -13.11 7.77
C VAL A 240 -6.46 -12.81 8.85
N TRP A 241 -6.72 -13.26 10.07
CA TRP A 241 -5.77 -13.22 11.17
C TRP A 241 -5.43 -14.63 11.65
N LEU A 242 -4.14 -14.95 11.75
CA LEU A 242 -3.65 -16.23 12.28
C LEU A 242 -2.62 -15.94 13.38
N PHE A 243 -2.98 -16.20 14.63
CA PHE A 243 -2.12 -15.98 15.79
C PHE A 243 -1.82 -17.32 16.49
N ALA A 244 -0.55 -17.70 16.50
CA ALA A 244 -0.09 -18.96 17.08
C ALA A 244 1.20 -18.76 17.91
N GLU A 245 1.60 -19.76 18.70
CA GLU A 245 3.02 -19.93 19.05
C GLU A 245 3.72 -20.67 17.91
N ASP A 246 3.18 -21.82 17.49
CA ASP A 246 3.67 -22.60 16.35
C ASP A 246 2.63 -22.67 15.22
N LEU A 247 3.02 -22.23 14.02
CA LEU A 247 2.18 -22.24 12.82
C LEU A 247 2.75 -23.18 11.73
N VAL A 248 1.97 -24.20 11.37
CA VAL A 248 2.21 -25.01 10.16
C VAL A 248 1.38 -24.44 9.02
N MET A 249 2.03 -23.90 7.98
CA MET A 249 1.36 -23.26 6.84
C MET A 249 1.62 -24.01 5.52
N ASN A 250 0.84 -25.07 5.26
CA ASN A 250 0.91 -25.85 4.00
C ASN A 250 -0.27 -25.63 3.06
N GLY A 251 -1.38 -25.07 3.56
CA GLY A 251 -2.57 -24.79 2.77
C GLY A 251 -2.52 -23.47 2.01
N THR A 252 -3.69 -22.89 1.77
CA THR A 252 -3.87 -21.64 1.04
C THR A 252 -4.74 -20.67 1.84
N VAL A 253 -4.22 -19.46 2.05
CA VAL A 253 -4.91 -18.35 2.74
C VAL A 253 -5.14 -17.23 1.75
N LEU A 254 -6.40 -16.85 1.54
CA LEU A 254 -6.81 -15.90 0.50
C LEU A 254 -7.63 -14.77 1.09
N ALA A 255 -7.26 -13.54 0.75
CA ALA A 255 -8.02 -12.31 0.94
C ALA A 255 -7.98 -11.50 -0.36
N ASN A 256 -8.18 -12.16 -1.51
CA ASN A 256 -8.11 -11.49 -2.81
C ASN A 256 -9.35 -10.62 -3.07
N GLY A 257 -9.20 -9.61 -3.93
CA GLY A 257 -10.32 -8.92 -4.53
C GLY A 257 -11.09 -9.83 -5.50
N GLY A 258 -12.37 -9.55 -5.68
CA GLY A 258 -13.23 -10.20 -6.66
C GLY A 258 -12.97 -9.66 -8.06
N ASP A 259 -13.01 -10.57 -9.04
CA ASP A 259 -12.94 -10.20 -10.45
C ASP A 259 -14.27 -9.59 -10.92
N SER A 260 -14.21 -8.72 -11.91
CA SER A 260 -15.36 -8.18 -12.60
C SER A 260 -15.35 -8.55 -14.09
N ASN A 261 -16.39 -8.15 -14.81
CA ASN A 261 -16.45 -8.27 -16.27
C ASN A 261 -16.07 -6.94 -16.95
N GLU A 262 -16.22 -6.87 -18.27
CA GLU A 262 -15.94 -5.66 -19.08
C GLU A 262 -16.75 -4.40 -18.67
N LYS A 263 -17.68 -4.50 -17.73
CA LYS A 263 -18.56 -3.41 -17.26
C LYS A 263 -18.27 -2.94 -15.84
N GLY A 264 -17.21 -3.44 -15.20
CA GLY A 264 -16.81 -2.97 -13.88
C GLY A 264 -15.32 -3.16 -13.65
N GLY A 265 -14.75 -2.49 -12.65
CA GLY A 265 -13.38 -2.72 -12.22
C GLY A 265 -13.28 -3.83 -11.19
N GLY A 266 -12.09 -4.42 -11.08
CA GLY A 266 -11.83 -5.46 -10.08
C GLY A 266 -11.78 -4.88 -8.66
N GLY A 267 -12.19 -5.68 -7.68
CA GLY A 267 -12.07 -5.33 -6.26
C GLY A 267 -10.62 -5.34 -5.79
N SER A 268 -10.30 -4.59 -4.75
CA SER A 268 -8.95 -4.61 -4.17
C SER A 268 -8.74 -5.78 -3.22
N GLY A 269 -7.48 -6.20 -3.05
CA GLY A 269 -7.10 -7.19 -2.06
C GLY A 269 -7.36 -6.70 -0.63
N GLY A 270 -7.62 -7.61 0.29
CA GLY A 270 -7.92 -7.33 1.70
C GLY A 270 -6.70 -7.29 2.61
N SER A 271 -6.88 -7.72 3.86
CA SER A 271 -5.83 -7.72 4.89
C SER A 271 -5.52 -9.12 5.39
N ILE A 272 -4.23 -9.47 5.49
CA ILE A 272 -3.78 -10.71 6.15
C ILE A 272 -2.75 -10.35 7.20
N PHE A 273 -2.95 -10.79 8.43
CA PHE A 273 -1.99 -10.61 9.52
C PHE A 273 -1.67 -11.95 10.19
N ILE A 274 -0.41 -12.35 10.14
CA ILE A 274 0.09 -13.58 10.75
C ILE A 274 1.06 -13.21 11.86
N ARG A 275 0.84 -13.75 13.06
CA ARG A 275 1.75 -13.60 14.19
C ARG A 275 2.05 -14.97 14.79
N ALA A 276 3.32 -15.36 14.83
CA ALA A 276 3.74 -16.60 15.46
C ALA A 276 5.15 -16.53 16.07
N ALA A 277 5.47 -17.42 17.01
CA ALA A 277 6.85 -17.61 17.45
C ALA A 277 7.65 -18.37 16.38
N SER A 278 7.06 -19.42 15.80
CA SER A 278 7.63 -20.18 14.68
C SER A 278 6.64 -20.39 13.54
N MET A 279 7.13 -20.39 12.31
CA MET A 279 6.35 -20.72 11.11
C MET A 279 7.17 -21.61 10.17
N HIS A 280 6.54 -22.69 9.71
CA HIS A 280 7.12 -23.61 8.73
C HIS A 280 6.04 -24.12 7.76
N GLY A 281 6.46 -24.57 6.58
CA GLY A 281 5.58 -25.04 5.52
C GLY A 281 5.90 -24.39 4.18
N GLY A 282 5.10 -24.67 3.16
CA GLY A 282 5.34 -24.21 1.78
C GLY A 282 4.06 -23.85 1.03
N GLY A 283 3.02 -23.42 1.75
CA GLY A 283 1.74 -23.10 1.13
C GLY A 283 1.70 -21.69 0.50
N LYS A 284 0.49 -21.14 0.37
CA LYS A 284 0.25 -19.87 -0.33
C LYS A 284 -0.54 -18.88 0.52
N ILE A 285 -0.13 -17.62 0.51
CA ILE A 285 -0.83 -16.47 1.10
C ILE A 285 -1.07 -15.46 -0.02
N SER A 286 -2.28 -14.95 -0.17
CA SER A 286 -2.63 -14.05 -1.27
C SER A 286 -3.62 -12.98 -0.84
N ALA A 287 -3.27 -11.71 -1.03
CA ALA A 287 -4.16 -10.56 -0.93
C ALA A 287 -4.04 -9.72 -2.21
N SER A 288 -4.15 -10.36 -3.38
CA SER A 288 -4.03 -9.71 -4.68
C SER A 288 -5.34 -9.01 -5.07
N GLY A 289 -5.25 -7.96 -5.89
CA GLY A 289 -6.42 -7.33 -6.50
C GLY A 289 -7.07 -8.23 -7.55
N GLY A 290 -8.36 -8.03 -7.78
CA GLY A 290 -9.14 -8.73 -8.80
C GLY A 290 -8.96 -8.12 -10.20
N ASP A 291 -9.13 -8.95 -11.21
CA ASP A 291 -9.09 -8.57 -12.62
C ASP A 291 -10.41 -7.88 -13.03
N GLY A 292 -10.38 -6.96 -14.00
CA GLY A 292 -11.59 -6.25 -14.42
C GLY A 292 -11.43 -5.41 -15.68
N LEU A 293 -12.38 -4.51 -15.96
CA LEU A 293 -12.19 -3.44 -16.96
C LEU A 293 -10.91 -2.68 -16.62
N ALA A 294 -10.82 -2.20 -15.39
CA ALA A 294 -9.58 -1.82 -14.74
C ALA A 294 -9.32 -2.72 -13.51
N GLY A 295 -8.08 -3.12 -13.31
CA GLY A 295 -7.70 -4.03 -12.24
C GLY A 295 -7.70 -3.38 -10.85
N GLY A 296 -8.11 -4.13 -9.84
CA GLY A 296 -8.07 -3.70 -8.44
C GLY A 296 -6.64 -3.64 -7.89
N GLY A 297 -6.40 -2.78 -6.90
CA GLY A 297 -5.13 -2.68 -6.21
C GLY A 297 -4.87 -3.88 -5.29
N GLY A 298 -3.60 -4.22 -5.08
CA GLY A 298 -3.22 -5.25 -4.10
C GLY A 298 -3.54 -4.82 -2.65
N GLY A 299 -3.67 -5.80 -1.77
CA GLY A 299 -3.99 -5.63 -0.35
C GLY A 299 -2.77 -5.47 0.56
N ARG A 300 -2.93 -5.76 1.85
CA ARG A 300 -1.85 -5.68 2.84
C ARG A 300 -1.65 -7.03 3.51
N VAL A 301 -0.39 -7.46 3.59
CA VAL A 301 0.02 -8.67 4.32
C VAL A 301 1.09 -8.28 5.33
N SER A 302 0.90 -8.63 6.59
CA SER A 302 1.91 -8.48 7.64
C SER A 302 2.25 -9.83 8.24
N ILE A 303 3.55 -10.12 8.35
CA ILE A 303 4.11 -11.34 8.94
C ILE A 303 4.98 -10.94 10.12
N ASN A 304 4.54 -11.29 11.33
CA ASN A 304 5.28 -11.13 12.56
C ASN A 304 5.65 -12.51 13.12
N VAL A 305 6.72 -13.08 12.56
CA VAL A 305 7.22 -14.41 12.94
C VAL A 305 8.70 -14.33 13.32
N PHE A 306 9.02 -14.78 14.53
CA PHE A 306 10.40 -14.73 15.05
C PHE A 306 11.32 -15.78 14.40
N SER A 307 10.89 -17.04 14.35
CA SER A 307 11.64 -18.14 13.75
C SER A 307 10.98 -18.62 12.46
N ARG A 308 11.44 -18.08 11.33
CA ARG A 308 10.87 -18.34 10.00
C ARG A 308 11.67 -19.39 9.23
N HIS A 309 11.07 -20.55 8.97
CA HIS A 309 11.66 -21.66 8.20
C HIS A 309 10.64 -22.19 7.17
N ASP A 310 10.02 -21.29 6.43
CA ASP A 310 9.01 -21.61 5.42
C ASP A 310 9.43 -21.18 4.01
N ASP A 311 8.86 -21.87 3.03
CA ASP A 311 8.94 -21.56 1.60
C ASP A 311 7.60 -21.00 1.09
N THR A 312 6.84 -20.31 1.97
CA THR A 312 5.48 -19.84 1.66
C THR A 312 5.51 -18.78 0.58
N GLN A 313 4.67 -18.95 -0.43
CA GLN A 313 4.51 -17.97 -1.50
C GLN A 313 3.51 -16.90 -1.09
N ILE A 314 3.95 -15.64 -1.07
CA ILE A 314 3.12 -14.50 -0.68
C ILE A 314 2.88 -13.58 -1.89
N PHE A 315 1.61 -13.30 -2.19
CA PHE A 315 1.20 -12.46 -3.31
C PHE A 315 0.37 -11.26 -2.84
N VAL A 316 0.76 -10.08 -3.30
CA VAL A 316 0.09 -8.80 -3.02
C VAL A 316 0.01 -7.93 -4.29
N HIS A 317 0.03 -8.51 -5.48
CA HIS A 317 0.01 -7.73 -6.73
C HIS A 317 -1.37 -7.16 -7.03
N GLY A 318 -1.46 -6.14 -7.89
CA GLY A 318 -2.75 -5.69 -8.42
C GLY A 318 -3.35 -6.67 -9.42
N GLY A 319 -4.60 -6.42 -9.80
CA GLY A 319 -5.31 -7.18 -10.84
C GLY A 319 -5.03 -6.64 -12.25
N ARG A 320 -5.32 -7.44 -13.26
CA ARG A 320 -5.18 -7.08 -14.67
C ARG A 320 -6.33 -6.20 -15.14
N SER A 321 -6.01 -5.32 -16.08
CA SER A 321 -6.97 -4.43 -16.73
C SER A 321 -7.23 -4.89 -18.16
N SER A 322 -8.47 -5.22 -18.48
CA SER A 322 -8.88 -5.57 -19.84
C SER A 322 -9.07 -4.34 -20.74
N GLY A 323 -9.46 -3.19 -20.18
CA GLY A 323 -9.63 -1.93 -20.91
C GLY A 323 -8.32 -1.20 -21.23
N CYS A 324 -7.25 -1.51 -20.50
CA CYS A 324 -5.93 -0.91 -20.65
C CYS A 324 -4.84 -1.92 -20.23
N PRO A 325 -4.46 -2.86 -21.12
CA PRO A 325 -3.62 -4.01 -20.77
C PRO A 325 -2.26 -3.68 -20.12
N ASP A 326 -1.71 -2.50 -20.42
CA ASP A 326 -0.42 -2.04 -19.87
C ASP A 326 -0.55 -1.34 -18.51
N ASN A 327 -1.77 -1.18 -17.98
CA ASN A 327 -2.05 -0.53 -16.70
C ASN A 327 -2.85 -1.43 -15.74
N ALA A 328 -2.20 -2.45 -15.19
CA ALA A 328 -2.74 -3.23 -14.07
C ALA A 328 -2.91 -2.38 -12.81
N GLY A 329 -3.68 -2.85 -11.83
CA GLY A 329 -3.71 -2.25 -10.50
C GLY A 329 -2.31 -2.22 -9.87
N ALA A 330 -2.09 -1.27 -8.96
CA ALA A 330 -0.82 -1.19 -8.26
C ALA A 330 -0.66 -2.34 -7.26
N ALA A 331 0.59 -2.67 -6.95
CA ALA A 331 0.89 -3.65 -5.93
C ALA A 331 0.44 -3.16 -4.54
N GLY A 332 0.01 -4.09 -3.71
CA GLY A 332 -0.13 -3.95 -2.29
C GLY A 332 1.21 -4.02 -1.56
N THR A 333 1.15 -4.28 -0.26
CA THR A 333 2.32 -4.29 0.62
C THR A 333 2.46 -5.60 1.37
N LEU A 334 3.69 -6.10 1.47
CA LEU A 334 4.09 -7.17 2.38
C LEU A 334 5.07 -6.57 3.39
N TYR A 335 4.70 -6.59 4.67
CA TYR A 335 5.56 -6.16 5.76
C TYR A 335 5.99 -7.36 6.62
N GLU A 336 7.29 -7.47 6.87
CA GLU A 336 7.85 -8.47 7.79
C GLU A 336 8.39 -7.77 9.03
N ALA A 337 7.73 -7.95 10.17
CA ALA A 337 7.97 -7.14 11.36
C ALA A 337 9.34 -7.41 12.03
N VAL A 338 9.80 -8.66 12.00
CA VAL A 338 11.07 -9.06 12.63
C VAL A 338 12.30 -8.53 11.89
N PRO A 339 12.44 -8.74 10.56
CA PRO A 339 13.51 -8.09 9.79
C PRO A 339 13.22 -6.62 9.47
N LYS A 340 12.04 -6.10 9.84
CA LYS A 340 11.56 -4.74 9.53
C LYS A 340 11.69 -4.42 8.04
N SER A 341 11.20 -5.35 7.22
CA SER A 341 11.33 -5.30 5.76
C SER A 341 9.99 -4.99 5.12
N LEU A 342 9.94 -3.96 4.27
CA LEU A 342 8.79 -3.69 3.41
C LEU A 342 9.09 -4.21 1.99
N ILE A 343 8.15 -4.97 1.42
CA ILE A 343 8.24 -5.51 0.07
C ILE A 343 7.02 -5.07 -0.72
N VAL A 344 7.26 -4.42 -1.86
CA VAL A 344 6.25 -4.06 -2.87
C VAL A 344 6.61 -4.78 -4.17
N SER A 345 5.72 -5.67 -4.62
CA SER A 345 5.96 -6.44 -5.84
C SER A 345 4.70 -6.66 -6.66
N ASN A 346 4.74 -6.26 -7.94
CA ASN A 346 3.57 -6.37 -8.82
C ASN A 346 3.58 -7.64 -9.70
N ASN A 347 4.38 -8.64 -9.33
CA ASN A 347 4.44 -9.93 -10.02
C ASN A 347 4.63 -9.81 -11.56
N ASN A 348 5.46 -8.85 -11.98
CA ASN A 348 5.76 -8.55 -13.38
C ASN A 348 4.55 -8.06 -14.21
N LEU A 349 3.46 -7.64 -13.55
CA LEU A 349 2.37 -6.91 -14.18
C LEU A 349 2.80 -5.46 -14.41
N SER A 350 2.71 -5.00 -15.66
CA SER A 350 2.91 -3.59 -16.01
C SER A 350 1.80 -2.74 -15.40
N THR A 351 2.18 -1.61 -14.81
CA THR A 351 1.25 -0.66 -14.24
C THR A 351 1.77 0.76 -14.43
N GLN A 352 0.85 1.69 -14.63
CA GLN A 352 1.08 3.14 -14.56
C GLN A 352 0.53 3.72 -13.25
N THR A 353 -0.13 2.89 -12.44
CA THR A 353 -0.75 3.23 -11.17
C THR A 353 0.20 2.96 -10.00
N ASP A 354 0.21 3.84 -9.00
CA ASP A 354 1.20 3.80 -7.91
C ASP A 354 0.70 3.09 -6.64
N THR A 355 1.64 2.39 -5.99
CA THR A 355 1.57 2.11 -4.55
C THR A 355 2.13 3.32 -3.79
N LEU A 356 1.36 3.89 -2.86
CA LEU A 356 1.81 5.06 -2.10
C LEU A 356 2.60 4.65 -0.85
N LEU A 357 3.77 5.24 -0.64
CA LEU A 357 4.50 5.22 0.62
C LEU A 357 4.43 6.61 1.25
N LEU A 358 3.66 6.74 2.32
CA LEU A 358 3.27 8.04 2.87
C LEU A 358 4.21 8.46 4.02
N GLU A 359 4.34 7.59 5.02
CA GLU A 359 5.15 7.85 6.21
C GLU A 359 6.15 6.73 6.45
N PHE A 360 7.42 7.08 6.64
CA PHE A 360 8.46 6.17 7.09
C PHE A 360 8.61 6.31 8.61
N PRO A 361 8.78 5.20 9.37
CA PRO A 361 8.85 5.28 10.82
C PRO A 361 10.13 6.00 11.26
N ASN A 362 10.02 6.83 12.30
CA ASN A 362 11.18 7.54 12.87
C ASN A 362 12.03 6.61 13.75
N GLN A 363 11.39 5.82 14.63
CA GLN A 363 12.03 4.75 15.40
C GLN A 363 11.01 3.65 15.78
N PRO A 364 11.37 2.36 15.67
CA PRO A 364 12.56 1.87 14.97
C PRO A 364 12.43 2.11 13.45
N LEU A 365 13.56 2.38 12.79
CA LEU A 365 13.60 2.47 11.33
C LEU A 365 13.29 1.10 10.72
N TRP A 366 12.78 1.10 9.49
CA TRP A 366 12.81 -0.11 8.67
C TRP A 366 14.24 -0.44 8.29
N THR A 367 14.56 -1.73 8.31
CA THR A 367 15.89 -2.21 7.92
C THR A 367 15.99 -2.36 6.42
N ASN A 368 14.92 -2.81 5.76
CA ASN A 368 14.94 -2.99 4.30
C ASN A 368 13.66 -2.53 3.61
N VAL A 369 13.81 -2.02 2.39
CA VAL A 369 12.70 -1.71 1.49
C VAL A 369 13.01 -2.27 0.11
N PHE A 370 12.14 -3.13 -0.39
CA PHE A 370 12.28 -3.78 -1.69
C PHE A 370 11.13 -3.41 -2.61
N VAL A 371 11.43 -2.78 -3.74
CA VAL A 371 10.48 -2.55 -4.83
C VAL A 371 10.91 -3.40 -6.01
N ARG A 372 10.06 -4.33 -6.45
CA ARG A 372 10.47 -5.32 -7.46
C ARG A 372 9.39 -5.79 -8.41
N ASN A 373 9.80 -6.36 -9.55
CA ASN A 373 8.93 -7.01 -10.54
C ASN A 373 7.83 -6.08 -11.06
N ARG A 374 8.24 -4.96 -11.66
CA ARG A 374 7.36 -3.90 -12.22
C ARG A 374 6.42 -3.22 -11.22
N ALA A 375 6.75 -3.26 -9.93
CA ALA A 375 6.09 -2.40 -8.97
C ALA A 375 6.44 -0.93 -9.24
N LYS A 376 5.42 -0.07 -9.24
CA LYS A 376 5.54 1.38 -9.34
C LYS A 376 5.10 1.99 -8.01
N VAL A 377 6.00 2.74 -7.40
CA VAL A 377 5.85 3.28 -6.05
C VAL A 377 6.01 4.79 -6.08
N ALA A 378 5.17 5.52 -5.37
CA ALA A 378 5.28 6.96 -5.20
C ALA A 378 5.45 7.33 -3.72
N VAL A 379 6.34 8.29 -3.47
CA VAL A 379 6.51 9.01 -2.19
C VAL A 379 6.02 10.44 -2.43
N PRO A 380 4.71 10.69 -2.24
CA PRO A 380 4.07 11.88 -2.81
C PRO A 380 4.13 13.12 -1.91
N LEU A 381 4.49 12.99 -0.63
CA LEU A 381 4.41 14.13 0.30
C LEU A 381 5.51 15.16 0.00
N LEU A 382 5.16 16.44 0.12
CA LEU A 382 6.03 17.55 -0.30
C LEU A 382 7.39 17.62 0.42
N TRP A 383 7.46 17.07 1.63
CA TRP A 383 8.69 16.88 2.40
C TRP A 383 8.68 15.46 2.97
N SER A 384 9.22 14.51 2.21
CA SER A 384 9.39 13.14 2.67
C SER A 384 10.83 12.84 3.01
N ARG A 385 11.02 12.21 4.17
CA ARG A 385 12.26 11.55 4.56
C ARG A 385 12.07 10.05 4.41
N VAL A 386 12.77 9.46 3.45
CA VAL A 386 12.91 8.02 3.29
C VAL A 386 14.16 7.60 4.03
N GLN A 387 13.99 7.10 5.25
CA GLN A 387 15.10 6.64 6.09
C GLN A 387 15.00 5.13 6.31
N VAL A 388 16.00 4.42 5.82
CA VAL A 388 16.15 2.96 5.90
C VAL A 388 17.47 2.68 6.60
N GLU A 389 17.47 1.78 7.59
CA GLU A 389 18.68 1.43 8.35
C GLU A 389 19.66 0.63 7.51
N GLY A 390 19.18 -0.28 6.67
CA GLY A 390 19.98 -1.15 5.81
C GLY A 390 19.82 -0.80 4.34
N GLN A 391 19.06 -1.64 3.62
CA GLN A 391 19.04 -1.63 2.16
C GLN A 391 17.73 -1.08 1.57
N LEU A 392 17.84 -0.16 0.61
CA LEU A 392 16.78 0.19 -0.33
C LEU A 392 17.10 -0.41 -1.70
N SER A 393 16.23 -1.27 -2.20
CA SER A 393 16.46 -2.06 -3.42
C SER A 393 15.34 -1.88 -4.44
N LEU A 394 15.71 -1.55 -5.68
CA LEU A 394 14.80 -1.44 -6.83
C LEU A 394 15.21 -2.41 -7.93
N LEU A 395 14.39 -3.42 -8.20
CA LEU A 395 14.75 -4.55 -9.05
C LEU A 395 13.70 -4.84 -10.13
N SER A 396 14.12 -5.35 -11.28
CA SER A 396 13.24 -5.99 -12.27
C SER A 396 12.09 -5.08 -12.75
N GLY A 397 12.41 -3.92 -13.32
CA GLY A 397 11.44 -2.96 -13.85
C GLY A 397 10.75 -2.09 -12.78
N ALA A 398 11.27 -2.08 -11.55
CA ALA A 398 10.74 -1.26 -10.47
C ALA A 398 10.89 0.24 -10.75
N ILE A 399 9.90 1.02 -10.34
CA ILE A 399 9.92 2.48 -10.42
C ILE A 399 9.63 3.05 -9.03
N LEU A 400 10.48 3.97 -8.58
CA LEU A 400 10.24 4.78 -7.38
C LEU A 400 10.21 6.26 -7.77
N THR A 401 9.10 6.91 -7.46
CA THR A 401 8.89 8.33 -7.76
C THR A 401 8.86 9.14 -6.47
N PHE A 402 9.65 10.19 -6.42
CA PHE A 402 9.59 11.22 -5.38
C PHE A 402 8.82 12.44 -5.91
N GLY A 403 7.78 12.83 -5.18
CA GLY A 403 6.92 13.95 -5.54
C GLY A 403 5.87 13.60 -6.59
N LEU A 404 5.19 14.63 -7.07
CA LEU A 404 4.14 14.53 -8.07
C LEU A 404 4.68 14.99 -9.43
N THR A 405 4.39 14.20 -10.47
CA THR A 405 4.75 14.53 -11.85
C THR A 405 4.26 15.94 -12.19
N ARG A 406 5.13 16.76 -12.81
CA ARG A 406 4.89 18.17 -13.19
C ARG A 406 4.90 19.19 -12.05
N TYR A 407 5.13 18.78 -10.81
CA TYR A 407 5.20 19.68 -9.65
C TYR A 407 6.57 19.61 -8.95
N PRO A 408 7.68 19.99 -9.61
CA PRO A 408 9.02 19.89 -9.04
C PRO A 408 9.33 21.04 -8.07
N TYR A 409 8.63 21.07 -6.93
CA TYR A 409 8.71 22.12 -5.91
C TYR A 409 9.23 21.61 -4.55
N SER A 410 9.50 20.31 -4.45
CA SER A 410 9.76 19.63 -3.18
C SER A 410 11.22 19.29 -2.95
N GLU A 411 11.62 19.16 -1.69
CA GLU A 411 12.92 18.58 -1.31
C GLU A 411 12.68 17.25 -0.60
N PHE A 412 13.37 16.21 -1.05
CA PHE A 412 13.27 14.85 -0.55
C PHE A 412 14.58 14.42 0.09
N GLU A 413 14.49 13.69 1.20
CA GLU A 413 15.65 13.08 1.83
C GLU A 413 15.62 11.56 1.66
N LEU A 414 16.74 10.98 1.21
CA LEU A 414 16.94 9.53 1.12
C LEU A 414 18.18 9.15 1.93
N MET A 415 17.99 8.33 2.96
CA MET A 415 19.06 7.79 3.79
C MET A 415 18.97 6.28 3.84
N ALA A 416 20.05 5.60 3.46
CA ALA A 416 20.17 4.14 3.51
C ALA A 416 21.64 3.74 3.70
N GLU A 417 21.94 2.54 4.19
CA GLU A 417 23.30 2.02 4.07
C GLU A 417 23.62 1.70 2.61
N GLU A 418 22.70 1.05 1.91
CA GLU A 418 22.87 0.64 0.53
C GLU A 418 21.65 1.01 -0.31
N LEU A 419 21.89 1.64 -1.46
CA LEU A 419 20.92 1.81 -2.54
C LEU A 419 21.33 0.92 -3.71
N LEU A 420 20.55 -0.12 -3.96
CA LEU A 420 20.77 -1.09 -5.03
C LEU A 420 19.70 -0.94 -6.12
N MET A 421 20.12 -0.80 -7.36
CA MET A 421 19.24 -0.65 -8.52
C MET A 421 19.66 -1.62 -9.63
N SER A 422 18.70 -2.44 -10.10
CA SER A 422 18.85 -3.30 -11.28
C SER A 422 17.62 -3.21 -12.17
N ASP A 423 17.82 -2.85 -13.44
CA ASP A 423 16.74 -2.70 -14.43
C ASP A 423 15.59 -1.83 -13.91
N SER A 424 15.91 -0.70 -13.28
CA SER A 424 14.95 0.09 -12.51
C SER A 424 15.16 1.59 -12.64
N THR A 425 14.12 2.35 -12.29
CA THR A 425 14.11 3.80 -12.43
C THR A 425 13.75 4.49 -11.13
N ILE A 426 14.55 5.46 -10.71
CA ILE A 426 14.15 6.48 -9.73
C ILE A 426 13.79 7.75 -10.50
N LYS A 427 12.62 8.32 -10.24
CA LYS A 427 12.19 9.63 -10.74
C LYS A 427 12.08 10.60 -9.56
N VAL A 428 12.56 11.81 -9.70
CA VAL A 428 12.46 12.86 -8.69
C VAL A 428 11.89 14.11 -9.33
N PHE A 429 10.79 14.62 -8.79
CA PHE A 429 10.22 15.91 -9.15
C PHE A 429 10.51 16.91 -8.03
N GLY A 430 11.67 17.56 -8.10
CA GLY A 430 12.20 18.47 -7.09
C GLY A 430 13.70 18.25 -6.84
N ALA A 431 14.14 18.55 -5.62
CA ALA A 431 15.51 18.30 -5.15
C ALA A 431 15.61 16.99 -4.37
N LEU A 432 16.69 16.24 -4.58
CA LEU A 432 17.02 15.05 -3.80
C LEU A 432 18.26 15.30 -2.94
N ARG A 433 18.12 15.09 -1.64
CA ARG A 433 19.20 15.02 -0.64
C ARG A 433 19.42 13.56 -0.28
N MET A 434 20.35 12.91 -0.95
CA MET A 434 20.67 11.51 -0.73
C MET A 434 21.95 11.35 0.09
N SER A 435 21.91 10.44 1.07
CA SER A 435 23.06 10.05 1.89
C SER A 435 23.10 8.54 2.05
N VAL A 436 24.01 7.88 1.33
CA VAL A 436 24.20 6.43 1.36
C VAL A 436 25.64 6.02 1.69
N LYS A 437 25.87 4.76 2.07
CA LYS A 437 27.25 4.21 2.07
C LYS A 437 27.62 3.72 0.68
N MET A 438 26.72 2.97 0.04
CA MET A 438 26.93 2.42 -1.29
C MET A 438 25.76 2.72 -2.23
N LEU A 439 26.08 3.15 -3.45
CA LEU A 439 25.15 3.25 -4.57
C LEU A 439 25.60 2.30 -5.68
N LEU A 440 24.79 1.28 -5.96
CA LEU A 440 25.06 0.29 -6.99
C LEU A 440 23.93 0.33 -8.03
N MET A 441 24.28 0.62 -9.27
CA MET A 441 23.33 0.72 -10.39
C MET A 441 23.75 -0.21 -11.53
N TRP A 442 22.80 -1.00 -12.02
CA TRP A 442 22.96 -1.92 -13.14
C TRP A 442 21.80 -1.76 -14.13
N ASN A 443 22.06 -1.26 -15.34
CA ASN A 443 21.00 -0.98 -16.35
C ASN A 443 19.83 -0.18 -15.77
N SER A 444 20.14 0.76 -14.90
CA SER A 444 19.19 1.55 -14.11
C SER A 444 19.34 3.04 -14.36
N ARG A 445 18.25 3.80 -14.19
CA ARG A 445 18.22 5.25 -14.36
C ARG A 445 17.78 5.97 -13.08
N MET A 446 18.40 7.10 -12.80
CA MET A 446 17.95 8.09 -11.84
C MET A 446 17.72 9.41 -12.57
N GLU A 447 16.47 9.85 -12.64
CA GLU A 447 16.04 11.05 -13.37
C GLU A 447 15.56 12.09 -12.38
N ILE A 448 16.22 13.25 -12.36
CA ILE A 448 15.92 14.36 -11.45
C ILE A 448 15.46 15.58 -12.24
N ASP A 449 14.18 15.90 -12.12
CA ASP A 449 13.57 17.13 -12.60
C ASP A 449 13.53 18.17 -11.48
N GLY A 450 14.54 19.05 -11.43
CA GLY A 450 14.64 20.16 -10.47
C GLY A 450 14.35 21.53 -11.09
N GLY A 451 13.84 21.58 -12.32
CA GLY A 451 13.80 22.79 -13.14
C GLY A 451 12.63 23.75 -12.90
N GLY A 452 11.67 23.42 -12.04
CA GLY A 452 10.47 24.24 -11.84
C GLY A 452 10.58 25.37 -10.82
N ASP A 453 11.54 25.32 -9.88
CA ASP A 453 11.80 26.39 -8.93
C ASP A 453 13.30 26.50 -8.62
N SER A 454 13.80 27.75 -8.63
CA SER A 454 15.15 28.11 -8.19
C SER A 454 15.53 27.61 -6.79
N ILE A 455 14.55 27.41 -5.90
CA ILE A 455 14.74 26.92 -4.52
C ILE A 455 15.19 25.46 -4.50
N VAL A 456 14.68 24.62 -5.41
CA VAL A 456 14.98 23.17 -5.50
C VAL A 456 15.88 22.83 -6.69
N ALA A 457 16.54 23.84 -7.27
CA ALA A 457 17.40 23.68 -8.44
C ALA A 457 18.69 22.88 -8.18
N THR A 458 18.95 22.43 -6.94
CA THR A 458 20.17 21.70 -6.60
C THR A 458 19.87 20.42 -5.84
N SER A 459 20.23 19.29 -6.44
CA SER A 459 20.24 17.98 -5.77
C SER A 459 21.65 17.62 -5.31
N LEU A 460 21.74 16.89 -4.19
CA LEU A 460 22.98 16.40 -3.61
C LEU A 460 22.92 14.90 -3.38
N LEU A 461 23.85 14.18 -3.99
CA LEU A 461 24.05 12.75 -3.81
C LEU A 461 25.34 12.51 -3.05
N ASP A 462 25.24 12.01 -1.81
CA ASP A 462 26.38 11.69 -0.96
C ASP A 462 26.51 10.18 -0.82
N ALA A 463 27.70 9.63 -1.15
CA ALA A 463 28.04 8.23 -0.99
C ALA A 463 29.36 8.08 -0.24
N SER A 464 29.30 7.63 1.02
CA SER A 464 30.50 7.62 1.87
C SER A 464 31.54 6.57 1.49
N ASN A 465 31.19 5.49 0.77
CA ASN A 465 32.12 4.41 0.44
C ASN A 465 32.24 4.10 -1.05
N LEU A 466 31.13 3.98 -1.78
CA LEU A 466 31.18 3.49 -3.16
C LEU A 466 30.00 3.97 -4.02
N ILE A 467 30.29 4.41 -5.25
CA ILE A 467 29.32 4.57 -6.32
C ILE A 467 29.79 3.74 -7.51
N VAL A 468 28.95 2.81 -7.99
CA VAL A 468 29.20 1.98 -9.17
C VAL A 468 28.00 2.06 -10.10
N LEU A 469 28.25 2.48 -11.34
CA LEU A 469 27.32 2.33 -12.46
C LEU A 469 27.87 1.25 -13.40
N LYS A 470 26.96 0.45 -13.98
CA LYS A 470 27.22 -0.59 -14.96
C LYS A 470 26.07 -0.73 -15.96
N GLU A 471 26.40 -1.26 -17.13
CA GLU A 471 25.46 -1.64 -18.19
C GLU A 471 24.51 -0.49 -18.59
N SER A 472 25.07 0.64 -19.04
CA SER A 472 24.30 1.81 -19.49
C SER A 472 23.44 2.47 -18.40
N SER A 473 23.97 2.51 -17.18
CA SER A 473 23.32 3.16 -16.05
C SER A 473 23.47 4.69 -16.11
N VAL A 474 22.40 5.42 -15.80
CA VAL A 474 22.38 6.88 -15.97
C VAL A 474 21.88 7.59 -14.72
N ILE A 475 22.60 8.61 -14.27
CA ILE A 475 22.10 9.62 -13.34
C ILE A 475 22.00 10.93 -14.12
N HIS A 476 20.79 11.40 -14.37
CA HIS A 476 20.53 12.62 -15.13
C HIS A 476 19.73 13.62 -14.30
N SER A 477 20.19 14.88 -14.29
CA SER A 477 19.43 16.00 -13.74
C SER A 477 19.30 17.14 -14.75
N ASN A 478 18.10 17.71 -14.89
CA ASN A 478 17.93 18.92 -15.70
C ASN A 478 18.36 20.23 -15.00
N ALA A 479 18.86 20.14 -13.76
CA ALA A 479 19.26 21.27 -12.92
C ALA A 479 20.69 21.05 -12.37
N ASN A 480 21.04 21.65 -11.24
CA ASN A 480 22.35 21.46 -10.61
C ASN A 480 22.41 20.12 -9.86
N LEU A 481 23.50 19.38 -10.01
CA LEU A 481 23.75 18.13 -9.32
C LEU A 481 25.12 18.14 -8.66
N GLY A 482 25.15 17.99 -7.34
CA GLY A 482 26.38 17.71 -6.61
C GLY A 482 26.47 16.23 -6.29
N VAL A 483 27.52 15.55 -6.76
CA VAL A 483 27.83 14.18 -6.35
C VAL A 483 29.09 14.22 -5.50
N ARG A 484 28.95 13.76 -4.26
CA ARG A 484 30.01 13.72 -3.27
C ARG A 484 30.22 12.29 -2.83
N GLY A 485 31.46 11.92 -2.58
CA GLY A 485 31.71 10.68 -1.89
C GLY A 485 33.13 10.60 -1.39
N GLN A 486 33.35 9.97 -0.24
CA GLN A 486 34.70 9.81 0.33
C GLN A 486 35.41 8.56 -0.23
N GLY A 487 34.76 7.90 -1.17
CA GLY A 487 35.05 6.58 -1.67
C GLY A 487 35.49 6.51 -3.14
N LEU A 488 35.18 5.39 -3.78
CA LEU A 488 35.39 5.16 -5.21
C LEU A 488 34.14 5.55 -6.00
N LEU A 489 34.33 6.30 -7.08
CA LEU A 489 33.35 6.44 -8.16
C LEU A 489 33.84 5.60 -9.35
N ASN A 490 33.03 4.65 -9.80
CA ASN A 490 33.35 3.76 -10.92
C ASN A 490 32.20 3.70 -11.93
N LEU A 491 32.44 4.23 -13.12
CA LEU A 491 31.61 4.10 -14.30
C LEU A 491 32.33 3.09 -15.20
N SER A 492 31.80 1.88 -15.33
CA SER A 492 32.55 0.76 -15.94
C SER A 492 31.85 0.05 -17.09
N GLY A 493 30.58 0.34 -17.32
CA GLY A 493 29.78 -0.15 -18.43
C GLY A 493 29.70 0.86 -19.57
N ASP A 494 29.56 0.34 -20.79
CA ASP A 494 29.30 1.18 -21.96
C ASP A 494 27.97 1.95 -21.78
N GLY A 495 28.03 3.27 -21.96
CA GLY A 495 26.87 4.17 -21.81
C GLY A 495 26.62 4.67 -20.39
N ASP A 496 27.43 4.28 -19.40
CA ASP A 496 27.30 4.79 -18.04
C ASP A 496 27.54 6.31 -18.00
N THR A 497 26.59 7.07 -17.46
CA THR A 497 26.66 8.54 -17.50
C THR A 497 26.15 9.17 -16.20
N ILE A 498 26.87 10.18 -15.73
CA ILE A 498 26.35 11.14 -14.74
C ILE A 498 26.34 12.51 -15.43
N GLU A 499 25.16 13.07 -15.62
CA GLU A 499 24.98 14.32 -16.34
C GLU A 499 24.01 15.27 -15.63
N ALA A 500 24.31 16.56 -15.72
CA ALA A 500 23.50 17.62 -15.15
C ALA A 500 23.72 18.93 -15.90
N GLN A 501 22.83 19.92 -15.74
CA GLN A 501 23.08 21.27 -16.26
C GLN A 501 24.38 21.86 -15.68
N HIS A 502 24.56 21.71 -14.37
CA HIS A 502 25.85 21.95 -13.71
C HIS A 502 26.18 20.78 -12.78
N LEU A 503 27.21 20.03 -13.13
CA LEU A 503 27.68 18.89 -12.36
C LEU A 503 28.88 19.28 -11.49
N ILE A 504 28.80 18.99 -10.19
CA ILE A 504 29.91 19.14 -9.24
C ILE A 504 30.26 17.76 -8.69
N LEU A 505 31.46 17.28 -9.00
CA LEU A 505 32.03 16.07 -8.41
C LEU A 505 33.06 16.46 -7.34
N SER A 506 32.97 15.89 -6.14
CA SER A 506 33.92 16.22 -5.07
C SER A 506 34.15 15.10 -4.07
N LEU A 507 35.27 15.19 -3.35
CA LEU A 507 35.68 14.36 -2.21
C LEU A 507 36.09 12.90 -2.53
N PHE A 508 35.95 12.43 -3.77
CA PHE A 508 36.33 11.05 -4.15
C PHE A 508 37.84 10.84 -4.07
N TYR A 509 38.27 9.70 -3.49
CA TYR A 509 39.69 9.34 -3.47
C TYR A 509 40.15 8.78 -4.83
N SER A 510 39.23 8.20 -5.60
CA SER A 510 39.46 7.61 -6.92
C SER A 510 38.22 7.74 -7.78
N ILE A 511 38.42 8.13 -9.05
CA ILE A 511 37.39 8.17 -10.08
C ILE A 511 37.88 7.31 -11.25
N GLN A 512 37.08 6.31 -11.62
CA GLN A 512 37.28 5.44 -12.78
C GLN A 512 36.12 5.66 -13.74
N VAL A 513 36.45 6.00 -14.99
CA VAL A 513 35.49 6.27 -16.08
C VAL A 513 36.01 5.60 -17.35
#